data_AF-A0A963TUB5-F1
#
_entry.id   AF-A0A963TUB5-F1
#
_cell.length_a   1.000
_cell.length_b   1.000
_cell.length_c   1.000
_cell.angle_alpha   90.00
_cell.angle_beta   90.00
_cell.angle_gamma   90.00
#
_symmetry.space_group_name_H-M   'P 1'
#
loop_
_entity.id
_entity.type
_entity.pdbx_description
1 polymer ?
#
loop_
_entity_poly.entity_id
_entity_poly.type
_entity_poly.pdbx_seq_one_letter_code
_entity_poly.pdbx_strand_id
1 'polypeptide(L)'
;FGGMGDAALKTRMARGERIAELLAQPRFAPLAVLTQIALLAALNEGLLDAADPARLPALKAALPPLIAAEPRLAALRAAPSALDDATRAVLLDVARSALGR
;
A
#
# COMPACT_ATOMS: atom_id res chain seq x y z
N PHE A 1 2.99 8.64 35.92
CA PHE A 1 2.71 9.28 34.61
C PHE A 1 3.36 8.57 33.40
N GLY A 2 3.59 7.24 33.42
CA GLY A 2 4.43 6.60 32.38
C GLY A 2 3.74 5.75 31.31
N GLY A 3 2.52 5.26 31.52
CA GLY A 3 1.97 4.18 30.68
C GLY A 3 1.38 4.59 29.33
N MET A 4 0.64 5.70 29.26
CA MET A 4 -0.06 6.10 28.03
C MET A 4 0.87 6.71 26.97
N GLY A 5 1.91 7.43 27.38
CA GLY A 5 2.87 8.04 26.46
C GLY A 5 3.75 7.01 25.75
N ASP A 6 4.14 5.94 26.44
CA ASP A 6 5.00 4.89 25.91
C ASP A 6 4.29 4.05 24.83
N ALA A 7 3.03 3.67 25.05
CA ALA A 7 2.23 2.94 24.07
C ALA A 7 1.99 3.76 22.78
N ALA A 8 1.62 5.03 22.93
CA ALA A 8 1.39 5.91 21.78
C ALA A 8 2.69 6.18 20.99
N LEU A 9 3.84 6.29 21.68
CA LEU A 9 5.15 6.43 21.04
C LEU A 9 5.52 5.16 20.26
N LYS A 10 5.37 3.98 20.86
CA LYS A 10 5.63 2.69 20.21
C LYS A 10 4.83 2.53 18.92
N THR A 11 3.53 2.87 18.95
CA THR A 11 2.68 2.82 17.75
C THR A 11 3.18 3.77 16.66
N ARG A 12 3.61 4.98 17.01
CA ARG A 12 4.16 5.94 16.03
C ARG A 12 5.45 5.46 15.40
N MET A 13 6.36 4.88 16.20
CA MET A 13 7.62 4.32 15.68
C MET A 13 7.35 3.14 14.75
N ALA A 14 6.50 2.21 15.16
CA ALA A 14 6.10 1.06 14.34
C ALA A 14 5.47 1.49 13.01
N ARG A 15 4.65 2.55 13.01
CA ARG A 15 4.10 3.11 11.76
C ARG A 15 5.19 3.77 10.91
N GLY A 16 6.12 4.49 11.55
CA GLY A 16 7.28 5.11 10.88
C GLY A 16 8.15 4.10 10.14
N GLU A 17 8.42 2.94 10.76
CA GLU A 17 9.17 1.84 10.14
C GLU A 17 8.49 1.33 8.85
N ARG A 18 7.16 1.15 8.90
CA ARG A 18 6.37 0.74 7.72
C ARG A 18 6.38 1.78 6.62
N ILE A 19 6.31 3.06 6.96
CA ILE A 19 6.43 4.15 6.00
C ILE A 19 7.81 4.12 5.33
N ALA A 20 8.88 4.04 6.13
CA ALA A 20 10.24 4.01 5.62
C ALA A 20 10.47 2.83 4.67
N GLU A 21 10.06 1.63 5.08
CA GLU A 21 10.19 0.43 4.27
C GLU A 21 9.29 0.49 3.02
N LEU A 22 8.08 1.04 3.12
CA LEU A 22 7.19 1.23 1.97
C LEU A 22 7.76 2.23 0.95
N LEU A 23 8.41 3.29 1.40
CA LEU A 23 9.01 4.30 0.52
C LEU A 23 10.39 3.86 -0.03
N ALA A 24 11.04 2.88 0.60
CA ALA A 24 12.29 2.33 0.09
C ALA A 24 12.09 1.71 -1.30
N GLN A 25 12.81 2.22 -2.30
CA GLN A 25 12.72 1.76 -3.68
C GLN A 25 14.13 1.53 -4.25
N PRO A 26 14.45 0.30 -4.71
CA PRO A 26 15.71 0.01 -5.37
C PRO A 26 15.90 0.86 -6.64
N ARG A 27 17.16 1.11 -7.00
CA ARG A 27 17.49 1.75 -8.28
C ARG A 27 16.95 0.91 -9.44
N PHE A 28 16.42 1.57 -10.47
CA PHE A 28 15.88 0.95 -11.69
C PHE A 28 14.66 0.04 -11.49
N ALA A 29 13.92 0.19 -10.39
CA ALA A 29 12.67 -0.53 -10.13
C ALA A 29 11.46 0.43 -10.12
N PRO A 30 11.09 1.10 -11.23
CA PRO A 30 9.97 2.02 -11.25
C PRO A 30 8.65 1.31 -10.92
N LEU A 31 7.80 1.96 -10.12
CA LEU A 31 6.46 1.47 -9.82
C LEU A 31 5.43 2.16 -10.72
N ALA A 32 4.48 1.39 -11.25
CA ALA A 32 3.34 1.96 -11.97
C ALA A 32 2.52 2.88 -11.05
N VAL A 33 1.92 3.93 -11.61
CA VAL A 33 1.16 4.94 -10.83
C VAL A 33 0.06 4.30 -9.99
N LEU A 34 -0.71 3.36 -10.56
CA LEU A 34 -1.75 2.65 -9.80
C LEU A 34 -1.20 1.80 -8.67
N THR A 35 -0.02 1.21 -8.84
CA THR A 35 0.67 0.48 -7.76
C THR A 35 1.06 1.42 -6.63
N GLN A 36 1.60 2.60 -6.95
CA GLN A 36 1.93 3.61 -5.95
C GLN A 36 0.68 4.08 -5.19
N ILE A 37 -0.41 4.35 -5.91
CA ILE A 37 -1.69 4.76 -5.31
C ILE A 37 -2.24 3.65 -4.40
N ALA A 38 -2.21 2.39 -4.82
CA ALA A 38 -2.66 1.27 -4.01
C ALA A 38 -1.87 1.16 -2.69
N LEU A 39 -0.55 1.26 -2.77
CA LEU A 39 0.34 1.19 -1.60
C LEU A 39 0.10 2.35 -0.63
N LEU A 40 0.01 3.57 -1.14
CA LEU A 40 -0.23 4.77 -0.34
C LEU A 40 -1.64 4.79 0.26
N ALA A 41 -2.64 4.34 -0.50
CA ALA A 41 -4.00 4.19 0.02
C ALA A 41 -4.04 3.15 1.15
N ALA A 42 -3.41 1.98 0.96
CA ALA A 42 -3.33 0.94 1.98
C ALA A 42 -2.65 1.43 3.27
N LEU A 43 -1.55 2.19 3.14
CA LEU A 43 -0.87 2.82 4.26
C LEU A 43 -1.77 3.84 4.99
N ASN A 44 -2.53 4.65 4.24
CA ASN A 44 -3.40 5.67 4.81
C ASN A 44 -4.60 5.07 5.57
N GLU A 45 -5.15 3.96 5.08
CA GLU A 45 -6.22 3.19 5.73
C GLU A 45 -5.73 2.32 6.91
N GLY A 46 -4.43 2.33 7.22
CA GLY A 46 -3.85 1.49 8.28
C GLY A 46 -3.79 -0.01 7.93
N LEU A 47 -4.03 -0.38 6.67
CA LEU A 47 -4.02 -1.78 6.22
C LEU A 47 -2.64 -2.45 6.40
N LEU A 48 -1.58 -1.64 6.43
CA LEU A 48 -0.19 -2.10 6.62
C LEU A 48 0.24 -2.11 8.09
N ASP A 49 -0.58 -1.61 9.02
CA ASP A 49 -0.17 -1.44 10.43
C ASP A 49 0.09 -2.78 11.14
N ALA A 50 -0.60 -3.85 10.71
CA ALA A 50 -0.37 -5.21 11.20
C ALA A 50 0.64 -6.01 10.36
N ALA A 51 1.08 -5.48 9.22
CA ALA A 51 2.06 -6.17 8.37
C ALA A 51 3.45 -6.13 9.00
N ASP A 52 4.19 -7.23 8.90
CA ASP A 52 5.63 -7.25 9.15
C ASP A 52 6.32 -6.41 8.05
N PRO A 53 7.16 -5.40 8.40
CA PRO A 53 7.92 -4.61 7.43
C PRO A 53 8.65 -5.47 6.40
N ALA A 54 9.18 -6.64 6.77
CA ALA A 54 9.88 -7.55 5.87
C ALA A 54 8.99 -8.10 4.72
N ARG A 55 7.66 -8.03 4.84
CA ARG A 55 6.72 -8.44 3.79
C ARG A 55 6.40 -7.33 2.79
N LEU A 56 6.75 -6.07 3.07
CA LEU A 56 6.43 -4.95 2.19
C LEU A 56 7.13 -5.02 0.82
N PRO A 57 8.40 -5.46 0.69
CA PRO A 57 9.00 -5.71 -0.61
C PRO A 57 8.22 -6.74 -1.45
N ALA A 58 7.77 -7.83 -0.83
CA ALA A 58 6.98 -8.87 -1.50
C ALA A 58 5.61 -8.32 -1.95
N LEU A 59 4.96 -7.51 -1.12
CA LEU A 59 3.72 -6.82 -1.49
C LEU A 59 3.91 -5.92 -2.71
N LYS A 60 4.98 -5.11 -2.74
CA LYS A 60 5.31 -4.24 -3.89
C LYS A 60 5.52 -5.03 -5.17
N ALA A 61 6.14 -6.20 -5.09
CA ALA A 61 6.36 -7.07 -6.24
C ALA A 61 5.08 -7.78 -6.71
N ALA A 62 4.18 -8.13 -5.79
CA ALA A 62 2.95 -8.85 -6.09
C ALA A 62 1.84 -7.96 -6.66
N LEU A 63 1.80 -6.67 -6.29
CA LEU A 63 0.72 -5.77 -6.69
C LEU A 63 0.60 -5.50 -8.20
N PRO A 64 1.68 -5.20 -8.96
CA PRO A 64 1.57 -4.86 -10.37
C PRO A 64 0.80 -5.89 -11.22
N PRO A 65 1.10 -7.21 -11.17
CA PRO A 65 0.32 -8.18 -11.95
C PRO A 65 -1.14 -8.30 -11.49
N LEU A 66 -1.42 -8.12 -10.19
CA LEU A 66 -2.80 -8.15 -9.68
C LEU A 66 -3.63 -6.95 -10.16
N ILE A 67 -3.03 -5.76 -10.13
CA ILE A 67 -3.65 -4.53 -10.68
C ILE A 67 -3.87 -4.67 -12.18
N ALA A 68 -2.92 -5.26 -12.90
CA ALA A 68 -3.05 -5.51 -14.33
C ALA A 68 -4.15 -6.52 -14.68
N ALA A 69 -4.40 -7.49 -13.79
CA ALA A 69 -5.44 -8.49 -13.96
C ALA A 69 -6.85 -8.00 -13.56
N GLU A 70 -6.97 -6.90 -12.81
CA GLU A 70 -8.26 -6.39 -12.32
C GLU A 70 -9.05 -5.66 -13.44
N PRO A 71 -10.20 -6.20 -13.89
CA PRO A 71 -10.98 -5.61 -14.98
C PRO A 71 -11.60 -4.27 -14.60
N ARG A 72 -11.97 -4.05 -13.33
CA ARG A 72 -12.54 -2.77 -12.89
C ARG A 72 -11.56 -1.59 -13.02
N LEU A 73 -10.26 -1.88 -13.09
CA LEU A 73 -9.20 -0.88 -13.30
C LEU A 73 -8.81 -0.73 -14.78
N ALA A 74 -9.42 -1.48 -15.71
CA ALA A 74 -9.02 -1.45 -17.13
C ALA A 74 -9.24 -0.07 -17.78
N ALA A 75 -10.38 0.56 -17.51
CA ALA A 75 -10.70 1.88 -18.05
C ALA A 75 -9.69 2.95 -17.58
N LEU A 76 -9.36 2.97 -16.29
CA LEU A 76 -8.40 3.91 -15.73
C LEU A 76 -6.97 3.70 -16.26
N ARG A 77 -6.58 2.46 -16.54
CA ARG A 77 -5.29 2.15 -17.18
C ARG A 77 -5.21 2.65 -18.61
N ALA A 78 -6.32 2.58 -19.35
CA ALA A 78 -6.40 3.03 -20.74
C ALA A 78 -6.49 4.56 -20.85
N ALA A 79 -7.24 5.19 -19.94
CA ALA A 79 -7.43 6.62 -19.88
C ALA A 79 -7.37 7.06 -18.41
N PRO A 80 -6.21 7.57 -17.94
CA PRO A 80 -6.08 8.09 -16.59
C PRO A 80 -7.00 9.31 -16.42
N SER A 81 -8.18 9.10 -15.86
CA SER A 81 -9.09 10.15 -15.42
C SER A 81 -8.80 10.54 -13.96
N ALA A 82 -9.62 11.45 -13.40
CA ALA A 82 -9.63 11.68 -11.96
C ALA A 82 -9.82 10.36 -11.21
N LEU A 83 -9.05 10.17 -10.14
CA LEU A 83 -9.19 9.03 -9.25
C LEU A 83 -10.46 9.25 -8.41
N ASP A 84 -11.46 8.40 -8.58
CA ASP A 84 -12.67 8.42 -7.77
C ASP A 84 -12.58 7.43 -6.59
N ASP A 85 -13.51 7.58 -5.65
CA ASP A 85 -13.55 6.74 -4.45
C ASP A 85 -13.80 5.26 -4.79
N ALA A 86 -14.55 4.98 -5.87
CA ALA A 86 -14.81 3.63 -6.35
C ALA A 86 -13.51 2.94 -6.81
N THR A 87 -12.72 3.62 -7.63
CA THR A 87 -11.40 3.16 -8.07
C THR A 87 -10.47 2.93 -6.88
N ARG A 88 -10.44 3.89 -5.94
CA ARG A 88 -9.61 3.78 -4.74
C ARG A 88 -9.98 2.56 -3.91
N ALA A 89 -11.27 2.28 -3.76
CA ALA A 89 -11.76 1.08 -3.07
C ALA A 89 -11.28 -0.21 -3.75
N VAL A 90 -11.33 -0.27 -5.09
CA VAL A 90 -10.82 -1.43 -5.84
C VAL A 90 -9.32 -1.62 -5.62
N LEU A 91 -8.51 -0.55 -5.63
CA LEU A 91 -7.07 -0.64 -5.37
C LEU A 91 -6.78 -1.15 -3.94
N LEU A 92 -7.58 -0.74 -2.96
CA LEU A 92 -7.49 -1.24 -1.58
C LEU A 92 -7.85 -2.72 -1.48
N ASP A 93 -8.87 -3.19 -2.19
CA ASP A 93 -9.24 -4.60 -2.24
C ASP A 93 -8.11 -5.46 -2.83
N VAL A 94 -7.48 -4.98 -3.90
CA VAL A 94 -6.33 -5.65 -4.52
C VAL A 94 -5.16 -5.72 -3.54
N ALA A 95 -4.86 -4.63 -2.81
CA ALA A 95 -3.82 -4.61 -1.78
C ALA A 95 -4.11 -5.57 -0.63
N ARG A 96 -5.37 -5.65 -0.17
CA ARG A 96 -5.81 -6.59 0.86
C ARG A 96 -5.65 -8.04 0.41
N SER A 97 -6.04 -8.34 -0.83
CA SER A 97 -5.85 -9.66 -1.45
C SER A 97 -4.38 -10.04 -1.55
N ALA A 98 -3.50 -9.08 -1.83
CA ALA A 98 -2.05 -9.31 -1.92
C ALA A 98 -1.42 -9.57 -0.54
N LEU A 99 -1.88 -8.92 0.53
CA LEU A 99 -1.40 -9.14 1.91
C LEU A 99 -1.80 -10.49 2.50
N GLY A 100 -2.94 -11.02 2.08
CA GLY A 100 -3.45 -12.32 2.51
C GLY A 100 -2.77 -13.53 1.86
N ARG A 101 -1.88 -13.31 0.88
CA ARG A 101 -1.04 -14.33 0.25
C ARG A 101 0.30 -14.48 0.97
#